data_AF-A0A7V6VQ43-F1
#
_entry.id   AF-A0A7V6VQ43-F1
#
_cell.length_a   1.000
_cell.length_b   1.000
_cell.length_c   1.000
_cell.angle_alpha   90.00
_cell.angle_beta   90.00
_cell.angle_gamma   90.00
#
_symmetry.space_group_name_H-M   'P 1'
#
loop_
_entity.id
_entity.type
_entity.pdbx_description
1 polymer ?
#
loop_
_entity_poly.entity_id
_entity_poly.type
_entity_poly.pdbx_seq_one_letter_code
_entity_poly.pdbx_strand_id
1 'polypeptide(L)'
;CLEASPKEKPEKIFLTASGGAFRDMKREEIEKADAGRALKHPNWSMGKKITIDSATLMNKGLEVMEARWLFDLEPEQIEVLIHRQSIVHSMVQFQDGSIIAQLGTPDMRLPISYALSYPERLENTWPRVDLLSVGSLDFASVDEERFPGLALCIEALQVGGDRPMVLNVANEWMVEKYLEGKAGFYDITDWIRRAMSDIKKINKPSLYQLLERKEVVREYLEEHFD
;
A
#
# COMPACT_ATOMS: atom_id res chain seq x y z
N CYS A 1 9.76 7.67 14.09
CA CYS A 1 8.85 7.52 15.24
C CYS A 1 9.40 6.53 16.26
N LEU A 2 9.80 5.31 15.86
CA LEU A 2 10.35 4.30 16.78
C LEU A 2 11.55 4.79 17.60
N GLU A 3 12.41 5.63 17.03
CA GLU A 3 13.53 6.26 17.74
C GLU A 3 13.15 7.13 18.96
N ALA A 4 11.87 7.47 19.13
CA ALA A 4 11.40 8.17 20.34
C ALA A 4 11.51 7.29 21.60
N SER A 5 11.37 5.97 21.45
CA SER A 5 11.50 4.98 22.52
C SER A 5 12.20 3.72 22.01
N PRO A 6 13.52 3.73 21.75
CA PRO A 6 14.23 2.64 21.05
C PRO A 6 14.20 1.29 21.77
N LYS A 7 13.91 1.28 23.08
CA LYS A 7 13.84 0.07 23.90
C LYS A 7 12.44 -0.53 23.98
N GLU A 8 11.43 0.21 23.53
CA GLU A 8 10.03 -0.21 23.63
C GLU A 8 9.56 -0.73 22.28
N LYS A 9 8.83 -1.85 22.31
CA LYS A 9 8.13 -2.31 21.13
C LYS A 9 6.89 -1.44 20.90
N PRO A 10 6.59 -1.07 19.65
CA PRO A 10 5.35 -0.38 19.35
C PRO A 10 4.16 -1.26 19.70
N GLU A 11 3.12 -0.66 20.28
CA GLU A 11 1.82 -1.32 20.47
C GLU A 11 1.11 -1.46 19.11
N LYS A 12 1.10 -0.36 18.35
CA LYS A 12 0.46 -0.26 17.03
C LYS A 12 1.22 0.73 16.14
N ILE A 13 1.25 0.47 14.83
CA ILE A 13 1.68 1.41 13.80
C ILE A 13 0.47 1.87 13.00
N PHE A 14 0.40 3.16 12.71
CA PHE A 14 -0.58 3.73 11.80
C PHE A 14 0.12 4.14 10.50
N LEU A 15 -0.27 3.51 9.39
CA LEU A 15 0.13 3.89 8.05
C LEU A 15 -0.92 4.84 7.46
N THR A 16 -0.51 6.01 7.01
CA THR A 16 -1.41 6.98 6.39
C THR A 16 -1.47 6.79 4.88
N ALA A 17 -2.68 6.79 4.32
CA ALA A 17 -2.94 6.72 2.88
C ALA A 17 -3.60 8.02 2.40
N SER A 18 -3.25 8.49 1.21
CA SER A 18 -3.95 9.63 0.59
C SER A 18 -5.41 9.28 0.27
N GLY A 19 -5.72 8.00 0.03
CA GLY A 19 -6.98 7.52 -0.54
C GLY A 19 -7.01 7.47 -2.07
N GLY A 20 -5.92 7.88 -2.73
CA GLY A 20 -5.79 7.81 -4.19
C GLY A 20 -6.76 8.72 -4.96
N ALA A 21 -6.87 8.46 -6.27
CA ALA A 21 -7.71 9.25 -7.19
C ALA A 21 -9.22 9.12 -6.89
N PHE A 22 -9.65 8.04 -6.23
CA PHE A 22 -11.05 7.67 -6.08
C PHE A 22 -11.59 7.83 -4.65
N ARG A 23 -10.84 8.45 -3.73
CA ARG A 23 -11.23 8.58 -2.31
C ARG A 23 -12.64 9.15 -2.07
N ASP A 24 -13.07 10.07 -2.93
CA ASP A 24 -14.36 10.77 -2.83
C ASP A 24 -15.44 10.21 -3.75
N MET A 25 -15.12 9.18 -4.55
CA MET A 25 -16.06 8.58 -5.49
C MET A 25 -16.87 7.47 -4.84
N LYS A 26 -18.11 7.31 -5.33
CA LYS A 26 -18.94 6.15 -4.99
C LYS A 26 -18.50 4.93 -5.78
N ARG A 27 -18.82 3.75 -5.25
CA ARG A 27 -18.45 2.46 -5.85
C ARG A 27 -18.92 2.36 -7.31
N GLU A 28 -20.15 2.76 -7.61
CA GLU A 28 -20.73 2.66 -8.96
C GLU A 28 -20.05 3.60 -9.97
N GLU A 29 -19.42 4.67 -9.49
CA GLU A 29 -18.63 5.59 -10.32
C GLU A 29 -17.22 5.05 -10.57
N ILE A 30 -16.64 4.38 -9.57
CA ILE A 30 -15.33 3.71 -9.67
C ILE A 30 -15.40 2.56 -10.67
N GLU A 31 -16.48 1.77 -10.62
CA GLU A 31 -16.71 0.64 -11.52
C GLU A 31 -16.66 1.05 -13.01
N LYS A 32 -17.09 2.28 -13.32
CA LYS A 32 -17.11 2.84 -14.69
C LYS A 32 -15.87 3.66 -15.01
N ALA A 33 -14.94 3.82 -14.07
CA ALA A 33 -13.75 4.62 -14.27
C ALA A 33 -12.73 3.88 -15.16
N ASP A 34 -12.13 4.61 -16.09
CA ASP A 34 -11.04 4.10 -16.91
C ASP A 34 -9.67 4.38 -16.26
N ALA A 35 -8.63 3.79 -16.86
CA ALA A 35 -7.25 4.02 -16.45
C ALA A 35 -6.87 5.50 -16.49
N GLY A 36 -7.38 6.27 -17.46
CA GLY A 36 -7.12 7.71 -17.57
C GLY A 36 -7.58 8.49 -16.34
N ARG A 37 -8.72 8.11 -15.75
CA ARG A 37 -9.22 8.70 -14.50
C ARG A 37 -8.41 8.26 -13.28
N ALA A 38 -8.06 6.98 -13.21
CA ALA A 38 -7.25 6.44 -12.11
C ALA A 38 -5.84 7.05 -12.06
N LEU A 39 -5.26 7.41 -13.21
CA LEU A 39 -3.93 8.00 -13.33
C LEU A 39 -3.82 9.45 -12.81
N LYS A 40 -4.92 10.10 -12.43
CA LYS A 40 -4.93 11.48 -11.91
C LYS A 40 -4.70 11.50 -10.39
N HIS A 41 -3.50 11.16 -9.94
CA HIS A 41 -3.17 11.18 -8.51
C HIS A 41 -3.07 12.61 -7.95
N PRO A 42 -3.68 12.91 -6.79
CA PRO A 42 -3.79 14.29 -6.30
C PRO A 42 -2.50 14.86 -5.67
N ASN A 43 -1.65 14.02 -5.06
CA ASN A 43 -0.58 14.49 -4.17
C ASN A 43 0.85 14.12 -4.62
N TRP A 44 1.01 13.22 -5.59
CA TRP A 44 2.28 12.57 -5.91
C TRP A 44 2.41 12.39 -7.42
N SER A 45 3.61 12.59 -7.96
CA SER A 45 3.96 12.28 -9.35
C SER A 45 4.68 10.94 -9.39
N MET A 46 4.01 9.90 -9.88
CA MET A 46 4.49 8.51 -9.84
C MET A 46 4.32 7.82 -11.19
N GLY A 47 4.94 6.64 -11.35
CA GLY A 47 4.72 5.78 -12.51
C GLY A 47 3.27 5.28 -12.60
N LYS A 48 2.84 4.85 -13.80
CA LYS A 48 1.45 4.42 -14.06
C LYS A 48 0.99 3.31 -13.11
N LYS A 49 1.77 2.23 -12.97
CA LYS A 49 1.45 1.09 -12.08
C LYS A 49 1.23 1.54 -10.64
N ILE A 50 2.17 2.31 -10.09
CA ILE A 50 2.10 2.81 -8.72
C ILE A 50 0.87 3.70 -8.52
N THR A 51 0.51 4.47 -9.55
CA THR A 51 -0.67 5.32 -9.50
C THR A 51 -1.96 4.50 -9.46
N ILE A 52 -2.05 3.41 -10.24
CA ILE A 52 -3.19 2.49 -10.18
C ILE A 52 -3.24 1.78 -8.81
N ASP A 53 -2.10 1.29 -8.31
CA ASP A 53 -2.04 0.67 -6.99
C ASP A 53 -2.49 1.63 -5.87
N SER A 54 -2.18 2.92 -5.99
CA SER A 54 -2.69 3.94 -5.07
C SER A 54 -4.18 4.16 -5.19
N ALA A 55 -4.77 4.01 -6.38
CA ALA A 55 -6.21 4.12 -6.58
C ALA A 55 -6.95 2.89 -6.04
N THR A 56 -6.37 1.70 -6.13
CA THR A 56 -6.93 0.43 -5.60
C THR A 56 -6.63 0.18 -4.11
N LEU A 57 -5.78 1.02 -3.50
CA LEU A 57 -5.14 0.80 -2.19
C LEU A 57 -4.29 -0.48 -2.10
N MET A 58 -3.96 -1.10 -3.23
CA MET A 58 -2.98 -2.19 -3.27
C MET A 58 -1.62 -1.74 -2.77
N ASN A 59 -1.19 -0.51 -3.09
CA ASN A 59 0.08 0.02 -2.59
C ASN A 59 0.13 0.00 -1.06
N LYS A 60 -0.98 0.37 -0.41
CA LYS A 60 -1.06 0.45 1.04
C LYS A 60 -1.12 -0.94 1.67
N GLY A 61 -1.78 -1.90 1.01
CA GLY A 61 -1.72 -3.30 1.41
C GLY A 61 -0.31 -3.89 1.32
N LEU A 62 0.46 -3.54 0.27
CA LEU A 62 1.88 -3.93 0.17
C LEU A 62 2.72 -3.29 1.28
N GLU A 63 2.51 -2.00 1.58
CA GLU A 63 3.18 -1.31 2.68
C GLU A 63 2.87 -1.94 4.05
N VAL A 64 1.65 -2.47 4.27
CA VAL A 64 1.31 -3.25 5.48
C VAL A 64 2.16 -4.51 5.58
N MET A 65 2.31 -5.26 4.48
CA MET A 65 3.17 -6.45 4.45
C MET A 65 4.64 -6.08 4.73
N GLU A 66 5.14 -5.02 4.10
CA GLU A 66 6.50 -4.54 4.31
C GLU A 66 6.72 -4.12 5.77
N ALA A 67 5.78 -3.38 6.37
CA ALA A 67 5.85 -2.97 7.78
C ALA A 67 5.84 -4.17 8.73
N ARG A 68 5.04 -5.21 8.44
CA ARG A 68 5.03 -6.48 9.19
C ARG A 68 6.44 -7.09 9.26
N TRP A 69 7.15 -7.16 8.14
CA TRP A 69 8.49 -7.77 8.11
C TRP A 69 9.56 -6.83 8.64
N LEU A 70 9.51 -5.55 8.29
CA LEU A 70 10.53 -4.57 8.64
C LEU A 70 10.55 -4.27 10.15
N PHE A 71 9.39 -4.26 10.80
CA PHE A 71 9.24 -3.90 12.22
C PHE A 71 8.83 -5.06 13.12
N ASP A 72 8.75 -6.28 12.58
CA ASP A 72 8.38 -7.50 13.31
C ASP A 72 7.11 -7.35 14.17
N LEU A 73 6.02 -6.98 13.51
CA LEU A 73 4.70 -6.76 14.12
C LEU A 73 3.76 -7.92 13.86
N GLU A 74 2.55 -7.94 14.38
CA GLU A 74 1.47 -8.76 13.83
C GLU A 74 0.55 -7.91 12.93
N PRO A 75 -0.17 -8.48 11.95
CA PRO A 75 -1.03 -7.71 11.05
C PRO A 75 -2.01 -6.80 11.78
N GLU A 76 -2.56 -7.24 12.90
CA GLU A 76 -3.53 -6.50 13.72
C GLU A 76 -2.89 -5.28 14.43
N GLN A 77 -1.56 -5.23 14.50
CA GLN A 77 -0.81 -4.08 15.01
C GLN A 77 -0.54 -3.01 13.95
N ILE A 78 -1.03 -3.19 12.72
CA ILE A 78 -0.82 -2.23 11.62
C ILE A 78 -2.17 -1.73 11.15
N GLU A 79 -2.46 -0.46 11.43
CA GLU A 79 -3.72 0.18 11.05
C GLU A 79 -3.51 1.17 9.91
N VAL A 80 -4.42 1.18 8.94
CA VAL A 80 -4.37 2.11 7.81
C VAL A 80 -5.42 3.20 8.00
N LEU A 81 -4.98 4.46 7.93
CA LEU A 81 -5.85 5.64 8.03
C LEU A 81 -5.81 6.45 6.74
N ILE A 82 -6.96 6.92 6.28
CA ILE A 82 -7.02 7.94 5.22
C ILE A 82 -6.61 9.29 5.81
N HIS A 83 -5.54 9.87 5.26
CA HIS A 83 -5.04 11.20 5.58
C HIS A 83 -4.81 11.99 4.29
N ARG A 84 -5.78 12.84 3.93
CA ARG A 84 -5.86 13.48 2.61
C ARG A 84 -4.70 14.43 2.32
N GLN A 85 -4.23 15.11 3.37
CA GLN A 85 -3.17 16.10 3.30
C GLN A 85 -1.80 15.46 3.01
N SER A 86 -1.61 14.19 3.37
CA SER A 86 -0.32 13.48 3.23
C SER A 86 0.85 14.26 3.87
N ILE A 87 0.59 14.88 5.02
CA ILE A 87 1.60 15.60 5.83
C ILE A 87 2.10 14.71 6.95
N VAL A 88 1.20 14.00 7.63
CA VAL A 88 1.56 12.87 8.49
C VAL A 88 1.86 11.70 7.58
N HIS A 89 3.08 11.17 7.63
CA HIS A 89 3.51 10.07 6.76
C HIS A 89 3.31 8.69 7.39
N SER A 90 3.40 8.60 8.72
CA SER A 90 3.03 7.45 9.56
C SER A 90 3.14 7.82 11.04
N MET A 91 2.57 6.98 11.91
CA MET A 91 2.57 7.16 13.36
C MET A 91 2.84 5.86 14.09
N VAL A 92 3.33 5.95 15.32
CA VAL A 92 3.58 4.81 16.21
C VAL A 92 2.92 5.08 17.55
N GLN A 93 2.12 4.13 18.04
CA GLN A 93 1.59 4.10 19.40
C GLN A 93 2.44 3.22 20.29
N PHE A 94 2.69 3.68 21.52
CA PHE A 94 3.36 2.92 22.58
C PHE A 94 2.36 2.47 23.65
N GLN A 95 2.81 1.56 24.53
CA GLN A 95 1.97 0.87 25.53
C GLN A 95 1.29 1.81 26.56
N ASP A 96 1.79 3.04 26.70
CA ASP A 96 1.21 4.07 27.55
C ASP A 96 0.10 4.88 26.84
N GLY A 97 -0.20 4.55 25.58
CA GLY A 97 -1.16 5.25 24.73
C GLY A 97 -0.59 6.49 24.02
N SER A 98 0.70 6.81 24.22
CA SER A 98 1.34 7.93 23.51
C SER A 98 1.52 7.61 22.03
N ILE A 99 1.31 8.61 21.18
CA ILE A 99 1.47 8.48 19.72
C ILE A 99 2.53 9.44 19.23
N ILE A 100 3.53 8.93 18.52
CA ILE A 100 4.55 9.71 17.84
C ILE A 100 4.31 9.67 16.33
N ALA A 101 4.05 10.84 15.76
CA ALA A 101 3.84 11.02 14.33
C ALA A 101 5.07 11.65 13.66
N GLN A 102 5.40 11.21 12.44
CA GLN A 102 6.37 11.90 11.60
C GLN A 102 5.63 12.75 10.58
N LEU A 103 5.89 14.06 10.62
CA LEU A 103 5.32 15.04 9.70
C LEU A 103 6.39 15.53 8.72
N GLY A 104 6.01 15.73 7.47
CA GLY A 104 6.89 16.29 6.44
C GLY A 104 6.10 16.69 5.20
N THR A 105 6.72 17.50 4.34
CA THR A 105 6.18 17.72 3.00
C THR A 105 6.19 16.40 2.22
N PRO A 106 5.30 16.21 1.23
CA PRO A 106 5.31 15.03 0.36
C PRO A 106 6.48 15.13 -0.65
N ASP A 107 7.70 14.98 -0.15
CA ASP A 107 8.94 15.11 -0.91
C ASP A 107 9.86 13.92 -0.61
N MET A 108 10.05 13.05 -1.60
CA MET A 108 10.83 11.82 -1.48
C MET A 108 12.31 12.07 -1.17
N ARG A 109 12.84 13.28 -1.41
CA ARG A 109 14.23 13.61 -1.04
C ARG A 109 14.47 13.46 0.46
N LEU A 110 13.45 13.73 1.28
CA LEU A 110 13.54 13.62 2.74
C LEU A 110 13.76 12.16 3.21
N PRO A 111 12.88 11.19 2.92
CA PRO A 111 13.10 9.80 3.33
C PRO A 111 14.32 9.17 2.64
N ILE A 112 14.61 9.49 1.37
CA ILE A 112 15.80 8.97 0.67
C ILE A 112 17.08 9.46 1.35
N SER A 113 17.18 10.76 1.65
CA SER A 113 18.33 11.32 2.35
C SER A 113 18.53 10.67 3.71
N TYR A 114 17.45 10.47 4.48
CA TYR A 114 17.55 9.84 5.79
C TYR A 114 17.95 8.37 5.71
N ALA A 115 17.44 7.62 4.72
CA ALA A 115 17.86 6.23 4.51
C ALA A 115 19.36 6.10 4.18
N LEU A 116 19.91 7.04 3.39
CA LEU A 116 21.34 7.04 3.02
C LEU A 116 22.27 7.51 4.14
N SER A 117 21.77 8.35 5.05
CA SER A 117 22.56 8.96 6.12
C SER A 117 22.19 8.45 7.50
N TYR A 118 21.39 7.38 7.59
CA TYR A 118 20.91 6.87 8.87
C TYR A 118 22.09 6.48 9.79
N PRO A 119 22.09 6.88 11.08
CA PRO A 119 21.01 7.55 11.81
C PRO A 119 21.01 9.09 11.76
N GLU A 120 21.99 9.70 11.12
CA GLU A 120 22.13 11.16 11.03
C GLU A 120 21.06 11.81 10.14
N ARG A 121 20.84 13.12 10.36
CA ARG A 121 20.01 13.96 9.48
C ARG A 121 20.88 14.99 8.79
N LEU A 122 20.77 15.07 7.46
CA LEU A 122 21.48 16.05 6.66
C LEU A 122 20.72 17.37 6.59
N GLU A 123 21.45 18.48 6.75
CA GLU A 123 20.92 19.82 6.51
C GLU A 123 20.55 20.00 5.03
N ASN A 124 19.45 20.69 4.76
CA ASN A 124 18.96 20.94 3.41
C ASN A 124 18.06 22.19 3.37
N THR A 125 17.85 22.74 2.18
CA THR A 125 17.03 23.93 1.93
C THR A 125 15.68 23.60 1.28
N TRP A 126 15.23 22.35 1.37
CA TRP A 126 13.96 21.91 0.79
C TRP A 126 12.76 22.51 1.53
N PRO A 127 11.56 22.50 0.90
CA PRO A 127 10.35 23.01 1.52
C PRO A 127 10.13 22.47 2.95
N ARG A 128 9.55 23.32 3.81
CA ARG A 128 9.22 23.00 5.19
C ARG A 128 7.71 22.96 5.35
N VAL A 129 7.22 22.12 6.26
CA VAL A 129 5.80 22.13 6.62
C VAL A 129 5.51 23.43 7.37
N ASP A 130 4.55 24.20 6.86
CA ASP A 130 3.94 25.32 7.58
C ASP A 130 2.57 24.88 8.09
N LEU A 131 2.48 24.65 9.41
CA LEU A 131 1.25 24.15 10.05
C LEU A 131 0.09 25.15 9.97
N LEU A 132 0.38 26.46 9.93
CA LEU A 132 -0.67 27.47 9.78
C LEU A 132 -1.29 27.40 8.37
N SER A 133 -0.46 27.18 7.35
CA SER A 133 -0.92 26.97 5.98
C SER A 133 -1.65 25.63 5.78
N VAL A 134 -1.26 24.58 6.52
CA VAL A 134 -1.95 23.27 6.49
C VAL A 134 -3.35 23.38 7.10
N GLY A 135 -3.50 24.09 8.22
CA GLY A 135 -4.78 24.34 8.88
C GLY A 135 -5.31 23.14 9.67
N SER A 136 -5.65 22.05 8.99
CA SER A 136 -6.18 20.82 9.61
C SER A 136 -5.42 19.56 9.19
N LEU A 137 -5.39 18.59 10.10
CA LEU A 137 -4.96 17.22 9.83
C LEU A 137 -6.17 16.32 10.03
N ASP A 138 -6.73 15.83 8.92
CA ASP A 138 -7.93 15.00 8.95
C ASP A 138 -7.56 13.52 8.82
N PHE A 139 -8.29 12.67 9.56
CA PHE A 139 -8.13 11.23 9.56
C PHE A 139 -9.50 10.56 9.39
N ALA A 140 -9.56 9.52 8.57
CA ALA A 140 -10.76 8.71 8.38
C ALA A 140 -10.39 7.23 8.22
N SER A 141 -11.35 6.35 8.47
CA SER A 141 -11.20 4.92 8.21
C SER A 141 -11.15 4.63 6.71
N VAL A 142 -10.52 3.52 6.34
CA VAL A 142 -10.61 2.97 4.98
C VAL A 142 -12.00 2.36 4.78
N ASP A 143 -12.53 2.52 3.58
CA ASP A 143 -13.76 1.86 3.13
C ASP A 143 -13.38 0.59 2.37
N GLU A 144 -13.41 -0.54 3.08
CA GLU A 144 -12.98 -1.83 2.54
C GLU A 144 -13.90 -2.36 1.44
N GLU A 145 -15.18 -1.95 1.43
CA GLU A 145 -16.06 -2.29 0.33
C GLU A 145 -15.58 -1.58 -0.94
N ARG A 146 -15.34 -0.26 -0.88
CA ARG A 146 -14.85 0.49 -2.06
C ARG A 146 -13.44 0.09 -2.48
N PHE A 147 -12.58 -0.32 -1.54
CA PHE A 147 -11.17 -0.62 -1.79
C PHE A 147 -10.75 -1.98 -1.21
N PRO A 148 -11.17 -3.09 -1.84
CA PRO A 148 -10.91 -4.43 -1.33
C PRO A 148 -9.44 -4.86 -1.40
N GLY A 149 -8.59 -4.13 -2.13
CA GLY A 149 -7.16 -4.46 -2.29
C GLY A 149 -6.41 -4.52 -0.96
N LEU A 150 -6.73 -3.63 -0.01
CA LEU A 150 -6.11 -3.66 1.32
C LEU A 150 -6.45 -4.97 2.07
N ALA A 151 -7.72 -5.37 2.07
CA ALA A 151 -8.16 -6.59 2.73
C ALA A 151 -7.51 -7.84 2.11
N LEU A 152 -7.38 -7.89 0.77
CA LEU A 152 -6.69 -8.99 0.07
C LEU A 152 -5.21 -9.10 0.47
N CYS A 153 -4.53 -7.97 0.66
CA CYS A 153 -3.16 -7.97 1.15
C CYS A 153 -3.05 -8.53 2.58
N ILE A 154 -3.96 -8.14 3.47
CA ILE A 154 -4.00 -8.65 4.85
C ILE A 154 -4.29 -10.15 4.85
N GLU A 155 -5.23 -10.62 4.03
CA GLU A 155 -5.53 -12.05 3.85
C GLU A 155 -4.30 -12.82 3.37
N ALA A 156 -3.62 -12.35 2.32
CA ALA A 156 -2.42 -12.98 1.79
C ALA A 156 -1.30 -13.07 2.84
N LEU A 157 -1.17 -12.04 3.68
CA LEU A 157 -0.20 -11.99 4.77
C LEU A 157 -0.54 -13.03 5.86
N GLN A 158 -1.80 -13.12 6.28
CA GLN A 158 -2.27 -14.09 7.27
C GLN A 158 -2.16 -15.54 6.78
N VAL A 159 -2.48 -15.80 5.51
CA VAL A 159 -2.31 -17.13 4.93
C VAL A 159 -0.83 -17.49 4.83
N GLY A 160 0.03 -16.53 4.46
CA GLY A 160 1.48 -16.70 4.38
C GLY A 160 1.93 -17.66 3.27
N GLY A 161 3.17 -18.16 3.38
CA GLY A 161 3.79 -18.97 2.31
C GLY A 161 4.08 -18.14 1.06
N ASP A 162 3.71 -18.62 -0.12
CA ASP A 162 3.86 -17.90 -1.38
C ASP A 162 2.67 -16.98 -1.74
N ARG A 163 1.71 -16.76 -0.83
CA ARG A 163 0.51 -15.96 -1.11
C ARG A 163 0.77 -14.49 -1.41
N PRO A 164 1.64 -13.77 -0.68
CA PRO A 164 2.04 -12.42 -1.06
C PRO A 164 2.64 -12.35 -2.47
N MET A 165 3.38 -13.39 -2.90
CA MET A 165 3.97 -13.46 -4.25
C MET A 165 2.89 -13.65 -5.32
N VAL A 166 1.95 -14.58 -5.11
CA VAL A 166 0.80 -14.77 -6.03
C VAL A 166 0.00 -13.48 -6.17
N LEU A 167 -0.31 -12.83 -5.06
CA LEU A 167 -1.03 -11.56 -5.03
C LEU A 167 -0.29 -10.47 -5.81
N ASN A 168 1.01 -10.27 -5.56
CA ASN A 168 1.76 -9.21 -6.23
C ASN A 168 1.86 -9.44 -7.75
N VAL A 169 2.12 -10.68 -8.18
CA VAL A 169 2.20 -11.00 -9.61
C VAL A 169 0.84 -10.84 -10.29
N ALA A 170 -0.25 -11.29 -9.66
CA ALA A 170 -1.58 -11.10 -10.20
C ALA A 170 -1.96 -9.62 -10.27
N ASN A 171 -1.59 -8.82 -9.27
CA ASN A 171 -1.78 -7.37 -9.29
C ASN A 171 -1.04 -6.73 -10.46
N GLU A 172 0.26 -7.04 -10.65
CA GLU A 172 1.04 -6.49 -11.76
C GLU A 172 0.40 -6.77 -13.12
N TRP A 173 -0.01 -8.02 -13.36
CA TRP A 173 -0.62 -8.44 -14.62
C TRP A 173 -2.01 -7.81 -14.83
N MET A 174 -2.85 -7.76 -13.79
CA MET A 174 -4.18 -7.17 -13.89
C MET A 174 -4.17 -5.66 -14.03
N VAL A 175 -3.22 -4.97 -13.39
CA VAL A 175 -3.01 -3.53 -13.60
C VAL A 175 -2.61 -3.25 -15.04
N GLU A 176 -1.79 -4.10 -15.65
CA GLU A 176 -1.46 -4.00 -17.08
C GLU A 176 -2.72 -4.13 -17.95
N LYS A 177 -3.58 -5.13 -17.71
CA LYS A 177 -4.85 -5.27 -18.45
C LYS A 177 -5.79 -4.09 -18.26
N TYR A 178 -5.87 -3.54 -17.06
CA TYR A 178 -6.66 -2.33 -16.78
C TYR A 178 -6.10 -1.11 -17.55
N LEU A 179 -4.77 -0.94 -17.57
CA LEU A 179 -4.10 0.12 -18.33
C LEU A 179 -4.30 -0.02 -19.84
N GLU A 180 -4.43 -1.25 -20.34
CA GLU A 180 -4.75 -1.56 -21.75
C GLU A 180 -6.26 -1.42 -22.09
N GLY A 181 -7.12 -1.17 -21.09
CA GLY A 181 -8.58 -1.11 -21.27
C GLY A 181 -9.24 -2.48 -21.48
N LYS A 182 -8.57 -3.57 -21.09
CA LYS A 182 -9.06 -4.96 -21.19
C LYS A 182 -9.70 -5.48 -19.90
N ALA A 183 -9.57 -4.75 -18.80
CA ALA A 183 -10.16 -5.07 -17.51
C ALA A 183 -10.85 -3.83 -16.93
N GLY A 184 -11.89 -4.03 -16.12
CA GLY A 184 -12.45 -3.02 -15.23
C GLY A 184 -11.62 -2.82 -13.97
N PHE A 185 -11.95 -1.79 -13.18
CA PHE A 185 -11.20 -1.46 -11.97
C PHE A 185 -11.28 -2.58 -10.91
N TYR A 186 -12.47 -3.14 -10.69
CA TYR A 186 -12.69 -4.18 -9.69
C TYR A 186 -12.24 -5.58 -10.14
N ASP A 187 -12.11 -5.81 -11.44
CA ASP A 187 -11.54 -7.04 -12.00
C ASP A 187 -10.13 -7.28 -11.44
N ILE A 188 -9.35 -6.22 -11.17
CA ILE A 188 -8.02 -6.34 -10.56
C ILE A 188 -8.09 -7.14 -9.27
N THR A 189 -8.95 -6.74 -8.34
CA THR A 189 -9.07 -7.39 -7.03
C THR A 189 -9.75 -8.75 -7.11
N ASP A 190 -10.68 -8.93 -8.04
CA ASP A 190 -11.37 -10.21 -8.22
C ASP A 190 -10.44 -11.28 -8.79
N TRP A 191 -9.61 -10.93 -9.75
CA TRP A 191 -8.60 -11.83 -10.31
C TRP A 191 -7.45 -12.13 -9.36
N ILE A 192 -7.02 -11.16 -8.54
CA ILE A 192 -6.08 -11.42 -7.44
C ILE A 192 -6.64 -12.48 -6.49
N ARG A 193 -7.90 -12.31 -6.04
CA ARG A 193 -8.56 -13.27 -5.15
C ARG A 193 -8.65 -14.65 -5.79
N ARG A 194 -9.04 -14.71 -7.06
CA ARG A 194 -9.15 -15.97 -7.80
C ARG A 194 -7.81 -16.68 -7.93
N ALA A 195 -6.74 -15.95 -8.29
CA ALA A 195 -5.40 -16.52 -8.38
C ALA A 195 -4.90 -17.06 -7.02
N MET A 196 -5.14 -16.34 -5.92
CA MET A 196 -4.78 -16.80 -4.58
C MET A 196 -5.54 -18.07 -4.15
N SER A 197 -6.80 -18.19 -4.56
CA SER A 197 -7.65 -19.36 -4.30
C SER A 197 -7.22 -20.58 -5.11
N ASP A 198 -7.11 -20.41 -6.44
CA ASP A 198 -7.03 -21.53 -7.38
C ASP A 198 -5.60 -22.09 -7.50
N ILE A 199 -4.58 -21.23 -7.41
CA ILE A 199 -3.18 -21.67 -7.50
C ILE A 199 -2.79 -22.34 -6.18
N LYS A 200 -2.35 -23.60 -6.24
CA LYS A 200 -1.96 -24.36 -5.05
C LYS A 200 -0.83 -23.68 -4.26
N LYS A 201 -1.09 -23.43 -2.97
CA LYS A 201 -0.16 -22.80 -2.01
C LYS A 201 1.13 -23.61 -1.83
N ILE A 202 2.26 -22.91 -1.74
CA ILE A 202 3.49 -23.44 -1.13
C ILE A 202 3.67 -22.79 0.25
N ASN A 203 3.69 -23.61 1.30
CA ASN A 203 3.76 -23.12 2.69
C ASN A 203 5.14 -22.54 3.06
N LYS A 204 6.23 -23.13 2.57
CA LYS A 204 7.60 -22.72 2.85
C LYS A 204 8.40 -22.68 1.54
N PRO A 205 8.13 -21.68 0.67
CA PRO A 205 8.74 -21.65 -0.65
C PRO A 205 10.23 -21.33 -0.52
N SER A 206 11.05 -21.99 -1.33
CA SER A 206 12.42 -21.57 -1.56
C SER A 206 12.46 -20.35 -2.48
N LEU A 207 13.59 -19.65 -2.54
CA LEU A 207 13.78 -18.55 -3.48
C LEU A 207 13.50 -18.98 -4.93
N TYR A 208 13.99 -20.16 -5.33
CA TYR A 208 13.76 -20.70 -6.68
C TYR A 208 12.26 -20.91 -6.94
N GLN A 209 11.53 -21.47 -5.97
CA GLN A 209 10.08 -21.65 -6.09
C GLN A 209 9.33 -20.31 -6.17
N LEU A 210 9.79 -19.26 -5.47
CA LEU A 210 9.22 -17.92 -5.60
C LEU A 210 9.49 -17.29 -6.97
N LEU A 211 10.68 -17.48 -7.53
CA LEU A 211 11.02 -16.98 -8.87
C LEU A 211 10.20 -17.70 -9.95
N GLU A 212 10.07 -19.02 -9.86
CA GLU A 212 9.23 -19.83 -10.76
C GLU A 212 7.74 -19.52 -10.59
N ARG A 213 7.31 -19.16 -9.36
CA ARG A 213 5.91 -18.83 -9.08
C ARG A 213 5.40 -17.70 -9.96
N LYS A 214 6.25 -16.78 -10.38
CA LYS A 214 5.87 -15.68 -11.28
C LYS A 214 5.27 -16.19 -12.58
N GLU A 215 5.93 -17.16 -13.23
CA GLU A 215 5.45 -17.69 -14.51
C GLU A 215 4.19 -18.53 -14.31
N VAL A 216 4.11 -19.34 -13.25
CA VAL A 216 2.88 -20.10 -12.95
C VAL A 216 1.65 -19.21 -12.77
N VAL A 217 1.81 -18.06 -12.11
CA VAL A 217 0.69 -17.11 -11.92
C VAL A 217 0.30 -16.45 -13.25
N ARG A 218 1.27 -16.13 -14.11
CA ARG A 218 1.01 -15.56 -15.44
C ARG A 218 0.31 -16.54 -16.36
N GLU A 219 0.80 -17.77 -16.45
CA GLU A 219 0.18 -18.86 -17.22
C GLU A 219 -1.27 -19.07 -16.77
N TYR A 220 -1.51 -19.14 -15.45
CA TYR A 220 -2.87 -19.24 -14.92
C TYR A 220 -3.76 -18.06 -15.35
N LEU A 221 -3.28 -16.82 -15.26
CA LEU A 221 -4.07 -15.65 -15.64
C LEU A 221 -4.32 -15.62 -17.15
N GLU A 222 -3.33 -15.92 -17.98
CA GLU A 222 -3.47 -15.99 -19.43
C GLU A 222 -4.49 -17.06 -19.86
N GLU A 223 -4.46 -18.24 -19.25
CA GLU A 223 -5.39 -19.33 -19.57
C GLU A 223 -6.84 -19.05 -19.18
N HIS A 224 -7.07 -18.23 -18.15
CA HIS A 224 -8.41 -18.06 -17.57
C HIS A 224 -9.06 -16.70 -17.84
N PHE A 225 -8.26 -15.66 -18.14
CA PHE A 225 -8.75 -14.30 -18.33
C PHE A 225 -9.41 -14.05 -19.69
N ASP A 226 -9.07 -14.87 -20.70
CA ASP A 226 -9.58 -14.76 -22.08
C ASP A 226 -11.11 -14.88 -22.19
#